data_AF-A0A0J6XZR3-F1
#
_entry.id   AF-A0A0J6XZR3-F1
#
_cell.length_a   1.000
_cell.length_b   1.000
_cell.length_c   1.000
_cell.angle_alpha   90.00
_cell.angle_beta   90.00
_cell.angle_gamma   90.00
#
_symmetry.space_group_name_H-M   'P 1'
#
loop_
_entity.id
_entity.type
_entity.pdbx_description
1 polymer ?
#
loop_
_entity_poly.entity_id
_entity_poly.type
_entity_poly.pdbx_seq_one_letter_code
_entity_poly.pdbx_strand_id
1 'polypeptide(L)'
;MNAGGTSFVSAGQSAFVNKLIATIPATAPGINPATVVATGATQIRTTFPANNVPGIVLAYMAGIKVALAMSIGGAGAAFITSLFSDWKRLNKKAMQDANGAV
;
A
#
# COMPACT_ATOMS: atom_id res chain seq x y z
N MET A 1 5.14 -4.04 19.24
CA MET A 1 4.17 -4.54 18.24
C MET A 1 3.77 -3.35 17.35
N ASN A 2 4.23 -3.30 16.10
CA ASN A 2 4.12 -2.09 15.27
C ASN A 2 2.75 -2.01 14.58
N ALA A 3 1.69 -1.71 15.35
CA ALA A 3 0.31 -1.75 14.87
C ALA A 3 0.00 -0.71 13.77
N GLY A 4 0.62 0.47 13.81
CA GLY A 4 0.37 1.52 12.82
C GLY A 4 0.87 1.15 11.43
N GLY A 5 2.18 0.92 11.27
CA GLY A 5 2.79 0.68 9.97
C GLY A 5 2.31 -0.59 9.27
N THR A 6 2.08 -1.66 10.03
CA THR A 6 1.59 -2.94 9.46
C THR A 6 0.17 -2.82 8.92
N SER A 7 -0.70 -2.06 9.59
CA SER A 7 -2.07 -1.82 9.13
C SER A 7 -2.14 -1.10 7.79
N PHE A 8 -1.30 -0.07 7.61
CA PHE A 8 -1.21 0.66 6.33
C PHE A 8 -0.66 -0.23 5.20
N VAL A 9 0.33 -1.08 5.48
CA VAL A 9 0.86 -2.02 4.50
C VAL A 9 -0.21 -3.04 4.08
N SER A 10 -0.95 -3.62 5.01
CA SER A 10 -2.05 -4.54 4.70
C SER A 10 -3.17 -3.88 3.89
N ALA A 11 -3.52 -2.64 4.20
CA ALA A 11 -4.51 -1.87 3.45
C ALA A 11 -4.03 -1.59 2.01
N GLY A 12 -2.78 -1.15 1.84
CA GLY A 12 -2.17 -0.91 0.53
C GLY A 12 -2.06 -2.20 -0.31
N GLN A 13 -1.69 -3.31 0.32
CA GLN A 13 -1.59 -4.61 -0.33
C GLN A 13 -2.97 -5.11 -0.80
N SER A 14 -4.02 -4.94 0.03
CA SER A 14 -5.40 -5.29 -0.35
C SER A 14 -5.91 -4.45 -1.52
N ALA A 15 -5.64 -3.13 -1.49
CA ALA A 15 -6.00 -2.23 -2.58
C ALA A 15 -5.27 -2.56 -3.88
N PHE A 16 -3.99 -2.92 -3.80
CA PHE A 16 -3.20 -3.40 -4.93
C PHE A 16 -3.81 -4.66 -5.55
N VAL A 17 -4.11 -5.69 -4.75
CA VAL A 17 -4.69 -6.95 -5.23
C VAL A 17 -6.04 -6.73 -5.88
N ASN A 18 -6.93 -5.98 -5.21
CA ASN A 18 -8.25 -5.68 -5.75
C ASN A 18 -8.16 -4.94 -7.09
N LYS A 19 -7.23 -4.00 -7.21
CA LYS A 19 -7.03 -3.27 -8.48
C LYS A 19 -6.43 -4.16 -9.56
N LEU A 20 -5.50 -5.04 -9.21
CA LEU A 20 -4.90 -5.98 -10.15
C LEU A 20 -5.97 -6.91 -10.73
N ILE A 21 -6.81 -7.50 -9.88
CA ILE A 21 -7.91 -8.39 -10.28
C ILE A 21 -8.90 -7.66 -11.19
N ALA A 22 -9.20 -6.39 -10.93
CA ALA A 22 -10.10 -5.60 -11.75
C ALA A 22 -9.49 -5.19 -13.12
N THR A 23 -8.17 -5.08 -13.22
CA THR A 23 -7.49 -4.54 -14.41
C THR A 23 -7.03 -5.64 -15.38
N ILE A 24 -6.66 -6.82 -14.88
CA ILE A 24 -6.18 -7.95 -15.70
C ILE A 24 -7.17 -8.38 -16.81
N PRO A 25 -8.50 -8.49 -16.57
CA PRO A 25 -9.44 -8.86 -17.62
C PRO A 25 -9.45 -7.88 -18.80
N ALA A 26 -9.12 -6.61 -18.54
CA ALA A 26 -9.09 -5.57 -19.57
C ALA A 26 -7.76 -5.52 -20.35
N THR A 27 -6.64 -5.88 -19.72
CA THR A 27 -5.31 -5.75 -20.33
C THR A 27 -4.73 -7.08 -20.83
N ALA A 28 -5.19 -8.22 -20.32
CA ALA A 28 -4.73 -9.55 -20.71
C ALA A 28 -5.90 -10.56 -20.64
N PRO A 29 -6.85 -10.50 -21.60
CA PRO A 29 -7.97 -11.43 -21.67
C PRO A 29 -7.44 -12.85 -21.90
N GLY A 30 -7.60 -13.73 -20.91
CA GLY A 30 -7.12 -15.13 -20.95
C GLY A 30 -6.12 -15.49 -19.84
N ILE A 31 -5.67 -14.54 -19.03
CA ILE A 31 -4.79 -14.79 -17.88
C ILE A 31 -5.61 -14.77 -16.59
N ASN A 32 -5.44 -15.78 -15.74
CA ASN A 32 -6.08 -15.81 -14.43
C ASN A 32 -5.42 -14.76 -13.50
N PRO A 33 -6.18 -13.76 -13.01
CA PRO A 33 -5.63 -12.73 -12.14
C PRO A 33 -5.03 -13.27 -10.86
N ALA A 34 -5.61 -14.33 -10.28
CA ALA A 34 -5.12 -14.93 -9.04
C ALA A 34 -3.72 -15.54 -9.22
N THR A 35 -3.46 -16.14 -10.38
CA THR A 35 -2.14 -16.66 -10.73
C THR A 35 -1.15 -15.51 -10.85
N VAL A 36 -1.52 -14.36 -11.42
CA VAL A 36 -0.62 -13.19 -11.51
C VAL A 36 -0.35 -12.56 -10.14
N VAL A 37 -1.34 -12.51 -9.23
CA VAL A 37 -1.11 -12.05 -7.85
C VAL A 37 -0.13 -12.97 -7.12
N ALA A 38 -0.29 -14.28 -7.30
CA ALA A 38 0.58 -15.29 -6.68
C ALA A 38 1.98 -15.35 -7.34
N THR A 39 2.06 -15.04 -8.62
CA THR A 39 3.30 -15.03 -9.39
C THR A 39 4.00 -13.69 -9.19
N GLY A 40 5.12 -13.68 -8.46
CA GLY A 40 5.90 -12.47 -8.25
C GLY A 40 6.34 -11.81 -9.57
N ALA A 41 6.49 -10.49 -9.58
CA ALA A 41 6.81 -9.69 -10.78
C ALA A 41 7.98 -10.24 -11.62
N THR A 42 8.96 -10.86 -10.96
CA THR A 42 10.13 -11.49 -11.59
C THR A 42 9.79 -12.75 -12.39
N GLN A 43 8.80 -13.54 -11.95
CA GLN A 43 8.39 -14.80 -12.58
C GLN A 43 7.37 -14.62 -13.71
N ILE A 44 6.82 -13.42 -13.88
CA ILE A 44 5.84 -13.13 -14.94
C ILE A 44 6.45 -13.34 -16.33
N ARG A 45 7.75 -13.03 -16.51
CA ARG A 45 8.47 -13.16 -17.79
C ARG A 45 8.76 -14.62 -18.18
N THR A 46 8.80 -15.54 -17.22
CA THR A 46 9.09 -16.96 -17.45
C THR A 46 7.84 -17.83 -17.45
N THR A 47 6.78 -17.40 -16.75
CA THR A 47 5.55 -18.19 -16.54
C THR A 47 4.49 -17.91 -17.61
N PHE A 48 4.52 -16.72 -18.23
CA PHE A 48 3.50 -16.31 -19.20
C PHE A 48 4.10 -16.13 -20.60
N PRO A 49 3.32 -16.43 -21.66
CA PRO A 49 3.76 -16.22 -23.03
C PRO A 49 4.04 -14.74 -23.30
N ALA A 50 5.11 -14.47 -24.06
CA ALA A 50 5.66 -13.12 -24.29
C ALA A 50 4.63 -12.09 -24.78
N ASN A 51 3.59 -12.53 -25.49
CA ASN A 51 2.51 -11.66 -26.00
C ASN A 51 1.62 -11.09 -24.88
N ASN A 52 1.52 -11.76 -23.73
CA ASN A 52 0.65 -11.33 -22.62
C ASN A 52 1.42 -10.57 -21.53
N VAL A 53 2.75 -10.64 -21.54
CA VAL A 53 3.63 -9.93 -20.59
C VAL A 53 3.36 -8.41 -20.56
N PRO A 54 3.22 -7.70 -21.70
CA PRO A 54 2.96 -6.26 -21.68
C PRO A 54 1.64 -5.90 -20.98
N GLY A 55 0.58 -6.67 -21.22
CA GLY A 55 -0.73 -6.48 -20.62
C GLY A 55 -0.74 -6.71 -19.10
N ILE A 56 0.00 -7.72 -18.64
CA ILE A 56 0.18 -8.01 -17.22
C ILE A 56 0.98 -6.88 -16.53
N VAL A 57 2.05 -6.39 -17.16
CA VAL A 57 2.85 -5.27 -16.63
C VAL A 57 2.01 -4.00 -16.50
N LEU A 58 1.12 -3.74 -17.46
CA LEU A 58 0.20 -2.62 -17.42
C LEU A 58 -0.80 -2.70 -16.26
N ALA A 59 -1.38 -3.88 -16.01
CA ALA A 59 -2.22 -4.11 -14.85
C ALA A 59 -1.45 -3.95 -13.54
N TYR A 60 -0.20 -4.43 -13.49
CA TYR A 60 0.66 -4.31 -12.31
C TYR A 60 0.96 -2.85 -11.97
N MET A 61 1.31 -2.05 -12.99
CA MET A 61 1.49 -0.60 -12.87
C MET A 61 0.23 0.10 -12.34
N ALA A 62 -0.95 -0.30 -12.81
CA ALA A 62 -2.22 0.26 -12.32
C ALA A 62 -2.44 -0.05 -10.83
N GLY A 63 -2.11 -1.27 -10.38
CA GLY A 63 -2.12 -1.64 -8.97
C GLY A 63 -1.16 -0.80 -8.13
N ILE A 64 0.10 -0.64 -8.57
CA ILE A 64 1.11 0.15 -7.85
C ILE A 64 0.67 1.60 -7.70
N LYS A 65 0.08 2.20 -8.73
CA LYS A 65 -0.43 3.59 -8.66
C LYS A 65 -1.46 3.76 -7.55
N VAL A 66 -2.34 2.78 -7.33
CA VAL A 66 -3.33 2.82 -6.24
C VAL A 66 -2.66 2.68 -4.88
N ALA A 67 -1.69 1.76 -4.76
CA ALA A 67 -0.93 1.61 -3.51
C ALA A 67 -0.18 2.91 -3.13
N LEU A 68 0.46 3.57 -4.12
CA LEU A 68 1.12 4.86 -3.91
C LEU A 68 0.12 5.97 -3.58
N ALA A 69 -1.04 6.01 -4.24
CA ALA A 69 -2.09 6.99 -3.94
C ALA A 69 -2.60 6.87 -2.50
N MET A 70 -2.78 5.65 -1.98
CA MET A 70 -3.12 5.39 -0.59
C MET A 70 -2.05 5.90 0.38
N SER A 71 -0.77 5.63 0.09
CA SER A 71 0.36 6.12 0.90
C SER A 71 0.45 7.65 0.91
N ILE A 72 0.24 8.31 -0.24
CA ILE A 72 0.20 9.77 -0.36
C ILE A 72 -0.98 10.34 0.44
N GLY A 73 -2.16 9.71 0.37
CA GLY A 73 -3.32 10.08 1.17
C GLY A 73 -3.04 9.97 2.67
N GLY A 74 -2.40 8.88 3.10
CA GLY A 74 -1.99 8.69 4.50
C GLY A 74 -0.96 9.73 4.97
N ALA A 75 0.04 10.03 4.14
CA ALA A 75 1.03 11.07 4.44
C ALA A 75 0.41 12.47 4.48
N GLY A 76 -0.53 12.76 3.58
CA GLY A 76 -1.27 14.02 3.57
C GLY A 76 -2.15 14.18 4.81
N ALA A 77 -2.85 13.13 5.22
CA ALA A 77 -3.61 13.13 6.47
C ALA A 77 -2.69 13.36 7.67
N ALA A 78 -1.54 12.68 7.73
CA ALA A 78 -0.55 12.89 8.79
C ALA A 78 -0.05 14.35 8.83
N PHE A 79 0.24 14.93 7.66
CA PHE A 79 0.67 16.33 7.56
C PHE A 79 -0.41 17.30 8.07
N ILE A 80 -1.67 17.12 7.67
CA ILE A 80 -2.79 17.93 8.15
C ILE A 80 -2.94 17.78 9.67
N THR A 81 -2.92 16.55 10.19
CA THR A 81 -3.00 16.33 11.65
C THR A 81 -1.84 16.97 12.42
N SER A 82 -0.64 17.05 11.82
CA SER A 82 0.52 17.73 12.42
C SER A 82 0.32 19.25 12.51
N LEU A 83 -0.39 19.85 11.54
CA LEU A 83 -0.70 21.28 11.55
C LEU A 83 -1.77 21.66 12.58
N PHE A 84 -2.74 20.77 12.84
CA PHE A 84 -3.78 20.95 13.86
C PHE A 84 -3.39 20.44 15.25
N SER A 85 -2.28 19.72 15.36
CA SER A 85 -1.78 19.26 16.65
C SER A 85 -1.41 20.47 17.49
N ASP A 86 -1.85 20.52 18.74
CA ASP A 86 -1.43 21.58 19.66
C ASP A 86 0.10 21.52 19.80
N TRP A 87 0.78 22.52 19.23
CA TRP A 87 2.21 22.80 19.45
C TRP A 87 2.46 23.30 20.89
N LYS A 88 1.72 22.77 21.87
CA LYS A 88 2.01 22.99 23.28
C LYS A 88 3.35 22.33 23.58
N ARG A 89 4.28 23.12 24.11
CA ARG A 89 5.58 22.65 24.59
C ARG A 89 5.34 21.42 25.47
N LEU A 90 5.84 20.27 25.02
CA LEU A 90 5.93 19.07 25.85
C LEU A 90 6.75 19.41 27.08
N ASN A 91 6.07 19.72 28.18
CA ASN A 91 6.72 20.05 29.43
C ASN A 91 7.27 18.73 29.98
N LYS A 92 8.56 18.46 29.72
CA LYS A 92 9.25 17.21 30.08
C LYS A 92 9.02 16.82 31.54
N LYS A 93 8.81 17.80 32.42
CA LYS A 93 8.53 17.59 33.85
C LYS A 93 7.17 16.92 34.11
N ALA A 94 6.11 17.33 33.41
CA ALA A 94 4.77 16.72 33.56
C ALA A 94 4.66 15.31 32.95
N MET A 95 5.44 15.04 31.90
CA MET A 95 5.53 13.69 31.30
C MET A 95 6.31 12.72 32.22
N GLN A 96 7.28 13.22 32.99
CA GLN A 96 8.06 12.42 33.94
C GLN A 96 7.24 12.06 35.18
N ASP A 97 6.39 12.97 35.67
CA ASP A 97 5.49 12.71 36.80
C ASP A 97 4.34 11.75 36.43
N ALA A 98 3.80 11.84 35.20
CA ALA A 98 2.77 10.91 34.72
C ALA A 98 3.29 9.48 34.50
N ASN A 99 4.58 9.32 34.18
CA ASN A 99 5.22 8.02 33.94
C ASN A 99 5.90 7.45 35.20
N GLY A 100 5.90 8.19 36.31
CA GLY A 100 6.39 7.77 37.64
C GLY A 100 5.28 7.44 38.63
N ALA A 101 4.00 7.54 38.24
CA ALA A 101 2.84 7.18 39.04
C ALA A 101 2.24 5.81 38.67
N VAL A 102 3.07 4.89 38.17
CA VAL A 102 2.76 3.47 37.98
C VAL A 102 3.54 2.61 38.97
#